data_AF-A0A8H4BP64-F1
#
_entry.id   AF-A0A8H4BP64-F1
#
_cell.length_a   1.000
_cell.length_b   1.000
_cell.length_c   1.000
_cell.angle_alpha   90.00
_cell.angle_beta   90.00
_cell.angle_gamma   90.00
#
_symmetry.space_group_name_H-M   'P 1'
#
loop_
_entity.id
_entity.type
_entity.pdbx_description
1 polymer ?
#
loop_
_entity_poly.entity_id
_entity_poly.type
_entity_poly.pdbx_seq_one_letter_code
_entity_poly.pdbx_strand_id
1 'polypeptide(L)'
;LIMYSYDGSVLISATKANQNKDACYNSIFDLNAVQQVCKSYGLTFAQHMTLMPGLKTVRILGCRPKKATYNEDTKGDKQQRWTKEVLQNDIVVREAQKDDDAINADINEAEERVKVLKEELKSALKEFDYASFGQKIKDKKKTWIPGVTNNALYGEIQQLKIDRNEAFMKTQHIRQEMRSVRQSLFYMR
;
A
#
# COMPACT_ATOMS: atom_id res chain seq x y z
N LEU A 1 -27.62 15.29 -17.74
CA LEU A 1 -28.35 14.36 -16.85
C LEU A 1 -28.34 14.99 -15.47
N ILE A 2 -29.48 15.48 -14.97
CA ILE A 2 -29.60 16.01 -13.61
C ILE A 2 -30.05 14.86 -12.74
N MET A 3 -29.24 14.49 -11.75
CA MET A 3 -29.52 13.36 -10.85
C MET A 3 -30.04 13.91 -9.53
N TYR A 4 -31.08 13.28 -9.00
CA TYR A 4 -31.71 13.68 -7.75
C TYR A 4 -31.55 12.56 -6.73
N SER A 5 -31.26 12.89 -5.48
CA SER A 5 -31.32 11.91 -4.39
C SER A 5 -32.76 11.58 -4.02
N TYR A 6 -32.91 10.58 -3.15
CA TYR A 6 -34.21 10.09 -2.70
C TYR A 6 -35.06 11.16 -1.98
N ASP A 7 -34.42 12.16 -1.37
CA ASP A 7 -35.04 13.32 -0.75
C ASP A 7 -35.40 14.44 -1.75
N GLY A 8 -35.19 14.22 -3.05
CA GLY A 8 -35.45 15.20 -4.11
C GLY A 8 -34.39 16.29 -4.24
N SER A 9 -33.28 16.22 -3.50
CA SER A 9 -32.20 17.20 -3.65
C SER A 9 -31.32 16.91 -4.88
N VAL A 10 -30.80 17.96 -5.52
CA VAL A 10 -29.98 17.83 -6.73
C VAL A 10 -28.58 17.34 -6.36
N LEU A 11 -28.13 16.26 -7.01
CA LEU A 11 -26.78 15.72 -6.87
C LEU A 11 -25.83 16.42 -7.84
N ILE A 12 -25.21 17.51 -7.37
CA ILE A 12 -24.40 18.43 -8.18
C ILE A 12 -22.94 17.92 -8.38
N SER A 13 -22.47 16.97 -7.56
CA SER A 13 -21.08 16.49 -7.63
C SER A 13 -20.97 14.98 -7.83
N ALA A 14 -19.94 14.55 -8.57
CA ALA A 14 -19.63 13.14 -8.79
C ALA A 14 -19.40 12.37 -7.47
N THR A 15 -18.80 13.03 -6.47
CA THR A 15 -18.58 12.45 -5.14
C THR A 15 -19.91 12.18 -4.41
N LYS A 16 -20.86 13.12 -4.45
CA LYS A 16 -22.20 12.92 -3.86
C LYS A 16 -23.04 11.89 -4.63
N ALA A 17 -22.88 11.83 -5.95
CA ALA A 17 -23.53 10.82 -6.78
C ALA A 17 -23.00 9.41 -6.47
N ASN A 18 -21.69 9.26 -6.27
CA ASN A 18 -21.07 7.99 -5.88
C ASN A 18 -21.48 7.52 -4.47
N GLN A 19 -21.82 8.45 -3.58
CA GLN A 19 -22.37 8.14 -2.26
C GLN A 19 -23.85 7.74 -2.32
N ASN A 20 -24.60 8.23 -3.32
CA ASN A 20 -26.01 7.93 -3.54
C ASN A 20 -26.22 6.93 -4.68
N LYS A 21 -25.69 5.72 -4.51
CA LYS A 21 -25.76 4.67 -5.54
C LYS A 21 -27.19 4.32 -5.96
N ASP A 22 -28.14 4.34 -5.01
CA ASP A 22 -29.54 4.05 -5.30
C ASP A 22 -30.18 5.08 -6.24
N ALA A 23 -29.88 6.36 -6.07
CA ALA A 23 -30.34 7.42 -6.96
C ALA A 23 -29.78 7.23 -8.39
N CYS A 24 -28.52 6.82 -8.48
CA CYS A 24 -27.88 6.53 -9.75
C CYS A 24 -28.52 5.34 -10.46
N TYR A 25 -28.77 4.24 -9.76
CA TYR A 25 -29.38 3.06 -10.38
C TYR A 25 -30.86 3.24 -10.70
N ASN A 26 -31.63 3.93 -9.85
CA ASN A 26 -33.04 4.24 -10.10
C ASN A 26 -33.27 5.06 -11.38
N SER A 27 -32.28 5.83 -11.81
CA SER A 27 -32.37 6.60 -13.06
C SER A 27 -32.30 5.74 -14.33
N ILE A 28 -31.86 4.48 -14.21
CA ILE A 28 -31.62 3.57 -15.34
C ILE A 28 -32.46 2.28 -15.21
N PHE A 29 -32.68 1.80 -13.99
CA PHE A 29 -33.36 0.54 -13.68
C PHE A 29 -34.53 0.77 -12.74
N ASP A 30 -35.61 0.03 -12.92
CA ASP A 30 -36.64 -0.13 -11.89
C ASP A 30 -36.06 -0.97 -10.74
N LEU A 31 -35.58 -0.31 -9.69
CA LEU A 31 -35.00 -1.00 -8.55
C LEU A 31 -36.02 -1.83 -7.79
N ASN A 32 -37.33 -1.52 -7.85
CA ASN A 32 -38.34 -2.38 -7.24
C ASN A 32 -38.40 -3.72 -7.96
N ALA A 33 -38.41 -3.71 -9.30
CA ALA A 33 -38.35 -4.93 -10.09
C ALA A 33 -37.06 -5.73 -9.80
N VAL A 34 -35.91 -5.05 -9.75
CA VAL A 34 -34.61 -5.68 -9.43
C VAL A 34 -34.64 -6.33 -8.04
N GLN A 35 -35.17 -5.64 -7.03
CA GLN A 35 -35.30 -6.17 -5.68
C GLN A 35 -36.21 -7.40 -5.62
N GLN A 36 -37.33 -7.40 -6.37
CA GLN A 36 -38.22 -8.56 -6.43
C GLN A 36 -37.54 -9.77 -7.07
N VAL A 37 -36.77 -9.55 -8.14
CA VAL A 37 -35.95 -10.61 -8.76
C VAL A 37 -34.88 -11.12 -7.78
N CYS A 38 -34.19 -10.24 -7.05
CA CYS A 38 -33.23 -10.72 -6.03
C CYS A 38 -33.95 -11.54 -4.94
N LYS A 39 -35.12 -11.08 -4.47
CA LYS A 39 -35.92 -11.80 -3.46
C LYS A 39 -36.38 -13.16 -3.96
N SER A 40 -36.73 -13.34 -5.23
CA SER A 40 -37.12 -14.65 -5.78
C SER A 40 -35.98 -15.67 -5.72
N TYR A 41 -34.73 -15.21 -5.73
CA TYR A 41 -33.54 -16.04 -5.52
C TYR A 41 -33.08 -16.12 -4.05
N GLY A 42 -33.87 -15.57 -3.11
CA GLY A 42 -33.51 -15.52 -1.70
C GLY A 42 -32.31 -14.62 -1.41
N LEU A 43 -32.08 -13.59 -2.24
CA LEU A 43 -30.99 -12.63 -2.11
C LEU A 43 -31.53 -11.22 -1.85
N THR A 44 -30.73 -10.37 -1.20
CA THR A 44 -30.93 -8.92 -1.11
C THR A 44 -30.07 -8.22 -2.14
N PHE A 45 -30.62 -7.22 -2.83
CA PHE A 45 -29.86 -6.43 -3.79
C PHE A 45 -28.71 -5.69 -3.08
N ALA A 46 -27.48 -5.89 -3.54
CA ALA A 46 -26.27 -5.42 -2.86
C ALA A 46 -25.69 -4.10 -3.41
N GLN A 47 -26.46 -3.37 -4.24
CA GLN A 47 -26.04 -2.13 -4.90
C GLN A 47 -24.73 -2.27 -5.71
N HIS A 48 -24.39 -3.50 -6.10
CA HIS A 48 -23.20 -3.84 -6.86
C HIS A 48 -23.61 -4.33 -8.25
N MET A 49 -23.46 -3.46 -9.24
CA MET A 49 -23.78 -3.72 -10.63
C MET A 49 -22.51 -3.58 -11.47
N THR A 50 -22.26 -4.57 -12.33
CA THR A 50 -21.11 -4.52 -13.24
C THR A 50 -21.61 -4.59 -14.67
N LEU A 51 -21.28 -3.54 -15.44
CA LEU A 51 -21.52 -3.49 -16.88
C LEU A 51 -20.38 -4.23 -17.58
N MET A 52 -20.70 -5.29 -18.33
CA MET A 52 -19.70 -6.04 -19.06
C MET A 52 -19.38 -5.31 -20.39
N PRO A 53 -18.12 -5.03 -20.72
CA PRO A 53 -17.77 -4.38 -21.98
C PRO A 53 -18.26 -5.21 -23.18
N GLY A 54 -19.00 -4.57 -24.10
CA GLY A 54 -19.49 -5.22 -25.33
C GLY A 54 -20.83 -5.96 -25.20
N LEU A 55 -21.42 -6.06 -24.01
CA LEU A 55 -22.73 -6.67 -23.80
C LEU A 55 -23.78 -5.64 -23.38
N LYS A 56 -24.98 -5.72 -23.95
CA LYS A 56 -26.16 -4.92 -23.53
C LYS A 56 -26.77 -5.39 -22.19
N THR A 57 -26.06 -6.22 -21.44
CA THR A 57 -26.56 -6.86 -20.21
C THR A 57 -25.75 -6.39 -19.01
N VAL A 58 -26.44 -6.20 -17.88
CA VAL A 58 -25.82 -5.82 -16.61
C VAL A 58 -25.86 -7.01 -15.66
N ARG A 59 -24.72 -7.33 -15.06
CA ARG A 59 -24.67 -8.34 -14.00
C ARG A 59 -25.03 -7.69 -12.67
N ILE A 60 -26.11 -8.15 -12.08
CA ILE A 60 -26.57 -7.73 -10.75
C ILE A 60 -26.15 -8.79 -9.73
N LEU A 61 -25.41 -8.38 -8.70
CA LEU A 61 -25.06 -9.26 -7.59
C LEU A 61 -26.00 -9.01 -6.42
N GLY A 62 -26.54 -10.10 -5.87
CA GLY A 62 -27.28 -10.10 -4.61
C GLY A 62 -26.45 -10.71 -3.49
N CYS A 63 -26.67 -10.26 -2.26
CA CYS A 63 -26.10 -10.85 -1.06
C CYS A 63 -27.13 -11.79 -0.42
N ARG A 64 -26.69 -12.87 0.22
CA ARG A 64 -27.62 -13.67 1.04
C ARG A 64 -28.08 -12.81 2.22
N PRO A 65 -29.39 -12.71 2.49
CA PRO A 65 -29.87 -12.07 3.70
C PRO A 65 -29.27 -12.82 4.88
N LYS A 66 -28.51 -12.09 5.72
CA LYS A 66 -28.01 -12.65 6.96
C LYS A 66 -29.21 -13.05 7.81
N LYS A 67 -29.39 -14.35 8.05
CA LYS A 67 -30.24 -14.79 9.17
C LYS A 67 -29.48 -14.38 10.42
N ALA A 68 -30.06 -13.50 11.24
CA ALA A 68 -29.54 -13.22 12.57
C ALA A 68 -29.59 -14.54 13.35
N THR A 69 -28.48 -15.28 13.35
CA THR A 69 -28.26 -16.35 14.32
C THR A 69 -28.10 -15.67 15.68
N TYR A 70 -28.76 -16.22 16.70
CA TYR A 70 -28.76 -15.76 18.10
C TYR A 70 -27.35 -15.53 18.71
N ASN A 71 -26.28 -15.95 18.01
CA ASN A 71 -24.87 -15.72 18.34
C ASN A 71 -24.13 -14.89 17.26
N GLU A 72 -24.76 -13.85 16.68
CA GLU A 72 -23.98 -12.76 16.08
C GLU A 72 -23.61 -11.79 17.21
N ASP A 73 -22.52 -12.08 17.92
CA ASP A 73 -21.65 -11.02 18.45
C ASP A 73 -21.48 -10.04 17.30
N THR A 74 -22.05 -8.86 17.47
CA THR A 74 -22.33 -7.96 16.37
C THR A 74 -21.02 -7.62 15.67
N LYS A 75 -21.03 -7.37 14.37
CA LYS A 75 -19.83 -6.81 13.70
C LYS A 75 -19.31 -5.54 14.43
N GLY A 76 -20.21 -4.83 15.11
CA GLY A 76 -19.90 -3.77 16.07
C GLY A 76 -19.03 -4.24 17.22
N ASP A 77 -19.35 -5.35 17.91
CA ASP A 77 -18.55 -5.89 19.02
C ASP A 77 -17.14 -6.31 18.63
N LYS A 78 -16.94 -6.97 17.47
CA LYS A 78 -15.59 -7.36 17.04
C LYS A 78 -14.76 -6.16 16.62
N GLN A 79 -15.37 -5.18 15.94
CA GLN A 79 -14.71 -3.94 15.54
C GLN A 79 -14.41 -3.07 16.78
N GLN A 80 -15.35 -2.98 17.73
CA GLN A 80 -15.18 -2.29 19.02
C GLN A 80 -14.12 -2.94 19.89
N ARG A 81 -14.06 -4.28 19.92
CA ARG A 81 -13.04 -5.04 20.66
C ARG A 81 -11.65 -4.80 20.08
N TRP A 82 -11.49 -4.89 18.75
CA TRP A 82 -10.22 -4.61 18.10
C TRP A 82 -9.79 -3.15 18.32
N THR A 83 -10.71 -2.18 18.20
CA THR A 83 -10.39 -0.79 18.52
C THR A 83 -10.05 -0.59 19.99
N LYS A 84 -10.71 -1.28 20.93
CA LYS A 84 -10.36 -1.23 22.35
C LYS A 84 -8.96 -1.78 22.60
N GLU A 85 -8.63 -2.93 22.01
CA GLU A 85 -7.32 -3.57 22.16
C GLU A 85 -6.19 -2.71 21.54
N VAL A 86 -6.43 -2.09 20.38
CA VAL A 86 -5.45 -1.19 19.74
C VAL A 86 -5.31 0.14 20.50
N LEU A 87 -6.41 0.73 20.97
CA LEU A 87 -6.38 1.98 21.76
C LEU A 87 -5.79 1.78 23.16
N GLN A 88 -5.77 0.54 23.66
CA GLN A 88 -5.09 0.17 24.91
C GLN A 88 -3.62 -0.21 24.71
N ASN A 89 -3.12 -0.21 23.47
CA ASN A 89 -1.72 -0.48 23.21
C ASN A 89 -0.86 0.67 23.76
N ASP A 90 0.12 0.35 24.61
CA ASP A 90 1.01 1.32 25.25
C ASP A 90 1.70 2.28 24.27
N ILE A 91 1.99 1.83 23.05
CA ILE A 91 2.58 2.69 22.01
C ILE A 91 1.56 3.73 21.57
N VAL A 92 0.34 3.31 21.25
CA VAL A 92 -0.73 4.19 20.77
C VAL A 92 -1.12 5.21 21.85
N VAL A 93 -1.19 4.79 23.11
CA VAL A 93 -1.48 5.69 24.23
C VAL A 93 -0.40 6.74 24.41
N ARG A 94 0.88 6.37 24.36
CA ARG A 94 1.99 7.32 24.50
C ARG A 94 2.06 8.30 23.34
N GLU A 95 1.91 7.83 22.11
CA GLU A 95 1.89 8.70 20.93
C GLU A 95 0.70 9.68 20.97
N ALA A 96 -0.48 9.24 21.41
CA ALA A 96 -1.66 10.10 21.52
C ALA A 96 -1.58 11.13 22.66
N GLN A 97 -0.65 10.96 23.62
CA GLN A 97 -0.42 11.89 24.72
C GLN A 97 0.65 12.95 24.41
N LYS A 98 1.32 12.86 23.26
CA LYS A 98 2.31 13.87 22.86
C LYS A 98 1.62 15.21 22.63
N ASP A 99 2.23 16.26 23.13
CA ASP A 99 1.84 17.63 22.82
C ASP A 99 2.42 18.04 21.45
N ASP A 100 1.95 19.19 20.94
CA ASP A 100 2.38 19.70 19.65
C ASP A 100 3.90 19.94 19.60
N ASP A 101 4.51 20.33 20.72
CA ASP A 101 5.95 20.56 20.83
C ASP A 101 6.75 19.25 20.69
N ALA A 102 6.30 18.17 21.34
CA ALA A 102 6.90 16.85 21.20
C ALA A 102 6.72 16.30 19.77
N ILE A 103 5.54 16.47 19.16
CA ILE A 103 5.30 16.05 17.77
C ILE A 103 6.21 16.84 16.82
N ASN A 104 6.37 18.14 17.02
CA ASN A 104 7.26 18.97 16.21
C ASN A 104 8.74 18.59 16.40
N ALA A 105 9.15 18.19 17.61
CA ALA A 105 10.50 17.67 17.85
C ALA A 105 10.75 16.37 17.06
N ASP A 106 9.79 15.44 17.07
CA ASP A 106 9.87 14.18 16.32
C ASP A 106 9.91 14.41 14.80
N ILE A 107 9.11 15.37 14.30
CA ILE A 107 9.14 15.77 12.89
C ILE A 107 10.52 16.32 12.52
N ASN A 108 11.08 17.23 13.32
CA ASN A 108 12.40 17.80 13.09
C ASN A 108 13.51 16.73 13.12
N GLU A 109 13.47 15.80 14.07
CA GLU A 109 14.41 14.69 14.16
C GLU A 109 14.33 13.80 12.91
N ALA A 110 13.12 13.43 12.49
CA ALA A 110 12.92 12.61 11.32
C ALA A 110 13.34 13.33 10.02
N GLU A 111 13.15 14.64 9.92
CA GLU A 111 13.64 15.46 8.82
C GLU A 111 15.18 15.49 8.75
N GLU A 112 15.84 15.69 9.89
CA GLU A 112 17.31 15.62 9.98
C GLU A 112 17.81 14.22 9.61
N ARG A 113 17.14 13.16 10.07
CA ARG A 113 17.50 11.78 9.69
C ARG A 113 17.40 11.57 8.17
N VAL A 114 16.37 12.12 7.50
CA VAL A 114 16.27 12.08 6.04
C VAL A 114 17.42 12.84 5.37
N LYS A 115 17.87 13.98 5.92
CA LYS A 115 19.03 14.71 5.39
C LYS A 115 20.31 13.89 5.52
N VAL A 116 20.55 13.30 6.69
CA VAL A 116 21.72 12.42 6.94
C VAL A 116 21.71 11.23 5.99
N LEU A 117 20.59 10.51 5.87
CA LEU A 117 20.46 9.36 4.96
C LEU A 117 20.68 9.73 3.49
N LYS A 118 20.33 10.96 3.08
CA LYS A 118 20.64 11.43 1.71
C LYS A 118 22.14 11.60 1.48
N GLU A 119 22.87 12.17 2.44
CA GLU A 119 24.33 12.31 2.34
C GLU A 119 25.03 10.95 2.43
N GLU A 120 24.57 10.05 3.31
CA GLU A 120 25.04 8.66 3.36
C GLU A 120 24.79 7.92 2.05
N LEU A 121 23.63 8.13 1.41
CA LEU A 121 23.34 7.54 0.10
C LEU A 121 24.29 8.09 -0.96
N LYS A 122 24.59 9.39 -0.92
CA LYS A 122 25.49 10.05 -1.86
C LYS A 122 26.93 9.58 -1.70
N SER A 123 27.42 9.38 -0.48
CA SER A 123 28.75 8.82 -0.22
C SER A 123 28.81 7.34 -0.62
N ALA A 124 27.81 6.54 -0.25
CA ALA A 124 27.73 5.13 -0.65
C ALA A 124 27.68 4.95 -2.16
N LEU A 125 26.99 5.83 -2.90
CA LEU A 125 26.97 5.81 -4.37
C LEU A 125 28.30 6.21 -5.01
N LYS A 126 29.10 7.05 -4.36
CA LYS A 126 30.48 7.36 -4.82
C LYS A 126 31.41 6.17 -4.61
N GLU A 127 31.29 5.47 -3.48
CA GLU A 127 32.04 4.23 -3.20
C GLU A 127 31.58 3.10 -4.13
N PHE A 128 30.29 3.05 -4.43
CA PHE A 128 29.67 2.08 -5.33
C PHE A 128 29.78 2.50 -6.80
N ASP A 129 31.00 2.55 -7.32
CA ASP A 129 31.21 2.63 -8.76
C ASP A 129 31.05 1.24 -9.40
N TYR A 130 29.80 0.90 -9.76
CA TYR A 130 29.45 -0.38 -10.39
C TYR A 130 30.24 -0.64 -11.68
N ALA A 131 30.55 0.42 -12.45
CA ALA A 131 31.33 0.32 -13.67
C ALA A 131 32.77 -0.11 -13.34
N SER A 132 33.35 0.41 -12.25
CA SER A 132 34.68 0.02 -11.79
C SER A 132 34.77 -1.47 -11.40
N PHE A 133 33.78 -2.00 -10.67
CA PHE A 133 33.79 -3.42 -10.27
C PHE A 133 33.63 -4.34 -11.48
N GLY A 134 32.74 -4.00 -12.41
CA GLY A 134 32.58 -4.74 -13.65
C GLY A 134 33.87 -4.77 -14.48
N GLN A 135 34.57 -3.63 -14.55
CA GLN A 135 35.83 -3.52 -15.27
C GLN A 135 36.95 -4.31 -14.60
N LYS A 136 37.14 -4.17 -13.28
CA LYS A 136 38.11 -4.95 -12.48
C LYS A 136 37.93 -6.46 -12.65
N ILE A 137 36.68 -6.94 -12.63
CA ILE A 137 36.37 -8.36 -12.86
C ILE A 137 36.71 -8.77 -14.29
N LYS A 138 36.37 -7.95 -15.30
CA LYS A 138 36.71 -8.23 -16.70
C LYS A 138 38.23 -8.30 -16.90
N ASP A 139 38.98 -7.39 -16.31
CA ASP A 139 40.43 -7.33 -16.45
C ASP A 139 41.11 -8.51 -15.77
N LYS A 140 40.69 -8.90 -14.56
CA LYS A 140 41.17 -10.14 -13.93
C LYS A 140 40.79 -11.41 -14.72
N LYS A 141 39.65 -11.42 -15.42
CA LYS A 141 39.29 -12.55 -16.29
C LYS A 141 40.17 -12.66 -17.53
N LYS A 142 40.76 -11.56 -18.03
CA LYS A 142 41.66 -11.59 -19.19
C LYS A 142 43.00 -12.28 -18.87
N THR A 143 43.44 -12.23 -17.61
CA THR A 143 44.67 -12.90 -17.16
C THR A 143 44.45 -14.39 -16.83
N TRP A 144 43.29 -14.95 -17.19
CA TRP A 144 42.98 -16.37 -16.98
C TRP A 144 43.81 -17.25 -17.90
N ILE A 145 44.60 -18.16 -17.31
CA ILE A 145 45.44 -19.10 -18.07
C ILE A 145 44.70 -20.44 -18.20
N PRO A 146 44.35 -20.90 -19.42
CA PRO A 146 43.74 -22.21 -19.62
C PRO A 146 44.70 -23.34 -19.23
N GLY A 147 44.18 -24.39 -18.59
CA GLY A 147 44.97 -25.58 -18.22
C GLY A 147 45.83 -25.45 -16.94
N VAL A 148 45.79 -24.30 -16.26
CA VAL A 148 46.50 -24.07 -14.98
C VAL A 148 45.50 -23.82 -13.85
N THR A 149 45.87 -24.22 -12.64
CA THR A 149 45.06 -24.04 -11.42
C THR A 149 45.03 -22.57 -11.00
N ASN A 150 44.05 -21.81 -11.46
CA ASN A 150 43.89 -20.37 -11.20
C ASN A 150 43.23 -20.04 -9.83
N ASN A 151 43.52 -20.81 -8.78
CA ASN A 151 42.79 -20.74 -7.49
C ASN A 151 42.82 -19.33 -6.86
N ALA A 152 43.99 -18.67 -6.85
CA ALA A 152 44.14 -17.32 -6.31
C ALA A 152 43.29 -16.30 -7.10
N LEU A 153 43.38 -16.36 -8.42
CA LEU A 153 42.62 -15.48 -9.32
C LEU A 153 41.11 -15.68 -9.20
N TYR A 154 40.67 -16.93 -9.02
CA TYR A 154 39.28 -17.25 -8.74
C TYR A 154 38.83 -16.64 -7.40
N GLY A 155 39.64 -16.76 -6.34
CA GLY A 155 39.37 -16.15 -5.04
C GLY A 155 39.21 -14.63 -5.13
N GLU A 156 40.13 -13.95 -5.84
CA GLU A 156 40.08 -12.50 -6.05
C GLU A 156 38.83 -12.05 -6.83
N ILE A 157 38.44 -12.80 -7.88
CA ILE A 157 37.21 -12.51 -8.63
C ILE A 157 35.97 -12.71 -7.76
N GLN A 158 35.96 -13.72 -6.89
CA GLN A 158 34.86 -13.94 -5.96
C GLN A 158 34.78 -12.83 -4.92
N GLN A 159 35.92 -12.40 -4.36
CA GLN A 159 35.94 -11.27 -3.43
C GLN A 159 35.36 -10.00 -4.06
N LEU A 160 35.78 -9.66 -5.28
CA LEU A 160 35.21 -8.51 -6.01
C LEU A 160 33.69 -8.62 -6.24
N LYS A 161 33.14 -9.82 -6.40
CA LYS A 161 31.69 -10.03 -6.51
C LYS A 161 30.99 -9.85 -5.17
N ILE A 162 31.60 -10.32 -4.08
CA ILE A 162 31.10 -10.16 -2.71
C ILE A 162 31.07 -8.67 -2.37
N ASP A 163 32.19 -7.96 -2.53
CA ASP A 163 32.31 -6.53 -2.23
C ASP A 163 31.29 -5.71 -3.04
N ARG A 164 31.13 -6.03 -4.32
CA ARG A 164 30.11 -5.41 -5.18
C ARG A 164 28.70 -5.65 -4.65
N ASN A 165 28.40 -6.86 -4.21
CA ASN A 165 27.09 -7.19 -3.67
C ASN A 165 26.84 -6.47 -2.33
N GLU A 166 27.84 -6.42 -1.46
CA GLU A 166 27.76 -5.74 -0.17
C GLU A 166 27.50 -4.24 -0.34
N ALA A 167 28.24 -3.58 -1.23
CA ALA A 167 28.02 -2.17 -1.54
C ALA A 167 26.63 -1.90 -2.17
N PHE A 168 26.13 -2.84 -2.99
CA PHE A 168 24.75 -2.78 -3.49
C PHE A 168 23.73 -2.89 -2.34
N MET A 169 23.89 -3.88 -1.45
CA MET A 169 22.99 -4.10 -0.32
C MET A 169 22.98 -2.91 0.64
N LYS A 170 24.14 -2.31 0.94
CA LYS A 170 24.26 -1.07 1.73
C LYS A 170 23.44 0.07 1.12
N THR A 171 23.53 0.24 -0.20
CA THR A 171 22.74 1.26 -0.93
C THR A 171 21.24 0.98 -0.85
N GLN A 172 20.82 -0.29 -0.97
CA GLN A 172 19.39 -0.65 -0.84
C GLN A 172 18.86 -0.43 0.57
N HIS A 173 19.66 -0.76 1.59
CA HIS A 173 19.32 -0.54 2.99
C HIS A 173 19.04 0.94 3.25
N ILE A 174 19.96 1.83 2.87
CA ILE A 174 19.81 3.28 3.04
C ILE A 174 18.55 3.79 2.32
N ARG A 175 18.25 3.29 1.11
CA ARG A 175 17.03 3.65 0.38
C ARG A 175 15.76 3.18 1.10
N GLN A 176 15.77 1.97 1.65
CA GLN A 176 14.64 1.41 2.37
C GLN A 176 14.37 2.18 3.66
N GLU A 177 15.42 2.46 4.44
CA GLU A 177 15.32 3.29 5.65
C GLU A 177 14.78 4.68 5.32
N MET A 178 15.34 5.33 4.29
CA MET A 178 14.86 6.64 3.87
C MET A 178 13.39 6.63 3.43
N ARG A 179 12.92 5.54 2.80
CA ARG A 179 11.50 5.36 2.46
C ARG A 179 10.65 5.22 3.72
N SER A 180 11.09 4.43 4.69
CA SER A 180 10.40 4.23 5.97
C SER A 180 10.25 5.55 6.74
N VAL A 181 11.33 6.32 6.88
CA VAL A 181 11.31 7.61 7.60
C VAL A 181 10.45 8.65 6.87
N ARG A 182 10.46 8.68 5.54
CA ARG A 182 9.55 9.56 4.79
C ARG A 182 8.09 9.18 4.95
N GLN A 183 7.80 7.89 5.08
CA GLN A 183 6.45 7.40 5.31
C GLN A 183 5.96 7.76 6.71
N SER A 184 6.81 7.65 7.75
CA SER A 184 6.44 8.12 9.08
C SER A 184 6.21 9.63 9.11
N LEU A 185 7.09 10.42 8.48
CA LEU A 185 6.90 11.87 8.32
C LEU A 185 5.58 12.24 7.65
N PHE A 186 5.14 11.47 6.65
CA PHE A 186 3.86 11.70 6.00
C PHE A 186 2.66 11.46 6.93
N TYR A 187 2.78 10.56 7.89
CA TYR A 187 1.71 10.29 8.86
C TYR A 187 1.74 11.23 10.09
N MET A 188 2.89 11.85 10.39
CA MET A 188 3.03 12.82 11.47
C MET A 188 2.60 14.24 11.09
N ARG A 189 2.50 14.55 9.79
CA ARG A 189 2.06 15.85 9.25
C ARG A 189 0.60 15.80 8.81
#